data_AF-A0A978SIB9-F1
#
_entry.id   AF-A0A978SIB9-F1
#
_cell.length_a   1.000
_cell.length_b   1.000
_cell.length_c   1.000
_cell.angle_alpha   90.00
_cell.angle_beta   90.00
_cell.angle_gamma   90.00
#
_symmetry.space_group_name_H-M   'P 1'
#
loop_
_entity.id
_entity.type
_entity.pdbx_description
1 polymer ?
#
loop_
_entity_poly.entity_id
_entity_poly.type
_entity_poly.pdbx_seq_one_letter_code
_entity_poly.pdbx_strand_id
1 'polypeptide(L)'
;MVTSQHRSASPSLPAFVSSSNSSVSQPDSFSDNHSTLSNIEISGTHSDMLEYLLRDRSWIALSAYLFHRSVVTNSHGWDERLCAGQDRDFLLSVALTGATFAYLPGCYSFYRRHGTGTVSTASQAKWLEGHFMLMKKVEEKLVQTEKFTEKYRQALAASYFDKATSWCLFLTSNQYLRILKHAYHLDPNVTANSSVFQALESVFGFSSVATLFYRLKQIRYFGKAKKYNPFQTS
;
A
#
# COMPACT_ATOMS: atom_id res chain seq x y z
N MET A 1 -5.81 43.97 41.29
CA MET A 1 -4.46 44.45 41.61
C MET A 1 -3.50 43.69 40.72
N VAL A 2 -2.82 44.41 39.84
CA VAL A 2 -2.07 43.93 38.67
C VAL A 2 -0.67 43.51 39.10
N THR A 3 -0.16 42.40 38.58
CA THR A 3 1.22 42.33 38.06
C THR A 3 1.36 41.13 37.10
N SER A 4 1.56 41.50 35.83
CA SER A 4 2.02 40.69 34.73
C SER A 4 3.54 40.48 34.85
N GLN A 5 4.05 39.31 34.44
CA GLN A 5 5.18 39.27 33.50
C GLN A 5 5.36 37.91 32.82
N HIS A 6 5.43 38.01 31.49
CA HIS A 6 5.86 37.03 30.49
C HIS A 6 7.31 36.53 30.69
N ARG A 7 7.57 35.28 30.30
CA ARG A 7 8.77 34.73 29.61
C ARG A 7 8.46 33.28 29.22
N SER A 8 8.02 32.95 28.00
CA SER A 8 8.84 32.58 26.82
C SER A 8 10.14 31.82 27.12
N ALA A 9 10.09 30.49 27.03
CA ALA A 9 11.25 29.66 26.72
C ALA A 9 10.76 28.35 26.05
N SER A 10 11.00 28.25 24.74
CA SER A 10 10.94 27.00 23.98
C SER A 10 12.07 26.07 24.42
N PRO A 11 11.83 24.76 24.60
CA PRO A 11 12.89 23.77 24.51
C PRO A 11 12.91 23.18 23.10
N SER A 12 14.06 23.38 22.48
CA SER A 12 14.59 22.76 21.27
C SER A 12 14.15 21.32 20.99
N LEU A 13 13.84 21.07 19.71
CA LEU A 13 13.81 19.76 19.07
C LEU A 13 15.01 18.88 19.52
N PRO A 14 14.82 17.60 19.84
CA PRO A 14 15.94 16.69 19.91
C PRO A 14 16.49 16.48 18.50
N ALA A 15 17.79 16.66 18.38
CA ALA A 15 18.58 16.41 17.19
C ALA A 15 18.36 14.99 16.68
N PHE A 16 18.33 14.86 15.36
CA PHE A 16 18.36 13.63 14.60
C PHE A 16 19.63 12.85 14.96
N VAL A 17 19.52 11.89 15.88
CA VAL A 17 20.59 10.91 16.12
C VAL A 17 20.37 9.82 15.08
N SER A 18 21.32 9.70 14.14
CA SER A 18 21.43 8.53 13.29
C SER A 18 21.73 7.34 14.18
N SER A 19 20.71 6.56 14.54
CA SER A 19 20.91 5.28 15.20
C SER A 19 21.57 4.34 14.19
N SER A 20 22.83 4.04 14.49
CA SER A 20 23.59 2.94 13.95
C SER A 20 22.73 1.68 13.87
N ASN A 21 22.79 1.01 12.71
CA ASN A 21 22.27 -0.33 12.51
C ASN A 21 22.89 -1.26 13.56
N SER A 22 22.18 -1.51 14.66
CA SER A 22 22.41 -2.68 15.48
C SER A 22 22.00 -3.88 14.64
N SER A 23 23.01 -4.64 14.20
CA SER A 23 22.85 -5.92 13.55
C SER A 23 22.01 -6.83 14.45
N VAL A 24 20.74 -7.00 14.10
CA VAL A 24 19.93 -8.10 14.63
C VAL A 24 20.61 -9.37 14.12
N SER A 25 21.24 -10.10 15.03
CA SER A 25 21.81 -11.41 14.78
C SER A 25 20.74 -12.30 14.14
N GLN A 26 21.02 -12.78 12.93
CA GLN A 26 20.20 -13.75 12.22
C GLN A 26 19.94 -14.94 13.17
N PRO A 27 18.68 -15.37 13.37
CA PRO A 27 18.42 -16.62 14.06
C PRO A 27 19.04 -17.77 13.25
N ASP A 28 19.62 -18.74 13.96
CA ASP A 28 20.23 -19.94 13.38
C ASP A 28 19.33 -20.54 12.30
N SER A 29 19.93 -20.85 11.15
CA SER A 29 19.24 -21.41 9.99
C SER A 29 18.52 -22.70 10.35
N PHE A 30 17.19 -22.66 10.48
CA PHE A 30 16.34 -23.85 10.43
C PHE A 30 16.31 -24.35 8.98
N SER A 31 17.23 -25.26 8.64
CA SER A 31 17.22 -25.94 7.33
C SER A 31 16.66 -27.34 7.46
N ASP A 32 15.34 -27.47 7.38
CA ASP A 32 14.76 -28.71 6.86
C ASP A 32 14.86 -28.64 5.32
N ASN A 33 15.32 -29.71 4.67
CA ASN A 33 15.64 -29.82 3.23
C ASN A 33 14.52 -29.44 2.23
N HIS A 34 13.39 -28.90 2.69
CA HIS A 34 12.24 -28.48 1.90
C HIS A 34 11.76 -27.05 2.16
N SER A 35 12.38 -26.28 3.07
CA SER A 35 11.92 -24.93 3.43
C SER A 35 13.08 -23.93 3.45
N THR A 36 12.96 -22.84 2.69
CA THR A 36 13.90 -21.70 2.71
C THR A 36 13.25 -20.51 3.39
N LEU A 37 13.91 -19.91 4.38
CA LEU A 37 13.48 -18.64 4.96
C LEU A 37 13.85 -17.49 4.01
N SER A 38 12.88 -16.62 3.72
CA SER A 38 13.13 -15.38 3.00
C SER A 38 13.75 -14.32 3.93
N ASN A 39 14.16 -13.19 3.34
CA ASN A 39 14.56 -12.02 4.12
C ASN A 39 13.48 -11.64 5.15
N ILE A 40 13.94 -11.24 6.34
CA ILE A 40 13.06 -10.76 7.40
C ILE A 40 12.52 -9.39 6.99
N GLU A 41 11.20 -9.26 6.94
CA GLU A 41 10.52 -7.98 6.72
C GLU A 41 10.22 -7.33 8.08
N ILE A 42 10.67 -6.08 8.24
CA ILE A 42 10.49 -5.30 9.47
C ILE A 42 9.58 -4.12 9.14
N SER A 43 8.37 -4.09 9.72
CA SER A 43 7.43 -2.97 9.52
C SER A 43 7.90 -1.69 10.20
N GLY A 44 8.46 -1.81 11.42
CA GLY A 44 8.84 -0.69 12.25
C GLY A 44 7.65 0.01 12.91
N THR A 45 7.92 1.16 13.53
CA THR A 45 6.91 2.00 14.17
C THR A 45 6.28 2.95 13.15
N HIS A 46 4.97 3.15 13.25
CA HIS A 46 4.24 4.10 12.43
C HIS A 46 3.42 5.04 13.32
N SER A 47 3.60 6.34 13.14
CA SER A 47 2.83 7.37 13.86
C SER A 47 1.36 7.41 13.44
N ASP A 48 1.08 6.97 12.22
CA ASP A 48 -0.27 6.88 11.65
C ASP A 48 -0.42 5.58 10.86
N MET A 49 -0.99 4.58 11.51
CA MET A 49 -1.21 3.28 10.89
C MET A 49 -2.26 3.32 9.77
N LEU A 50 -3.24 4.23 9.85
CA LEU A 50 -4.24 4.36 8.79
C LEU A 50 -3.57 4.88 7.52
N GLU A 51 -2.75 5.92 7.62
CA GLU A 51 -1.98 6.43 6.47
C GLU A 51 -1.06 5.35 5.89
N TYR A 52 -0.34 4.62 6.75
CA TYR A 52 0.56 3.54 6.33
C TYR A 52 -0.19 2.45 5.55
N LEU A 53 -1.31 1.96 6.08
CA LEU A 53 -2.14 0.94 5.45
C LEU A 53 -2.81 1.45 4.16
N LEU A 54 -3.14 2.74 4.09
CA LEU A 54 -3.69 3.36 2.88
C LEU A 54 -2.67 3.41 1.75
N ARG A 55 -1.40 3.70 2.04
CA ARG A 55 -0.32 3.75 1.03
C ARG A 55 0.02 2.39 0.41
N ASP A 56 -0.30 1.29 1.10
CA ASP A 56 -0.16 -0.09 0.61
C ASP A 56 1.23 -0.48 0.09
N ARG A 57 2.30 0.05 0.70
CA ARG A 57 3.66 -0.21 0.22
C ARG A 57 4.27 -1.51 0.74
N SER A 58 3.80 -1.99 1.88
CA SER A 58 4.24 -3.23 2.49
C SER A 58 3.04 -3.91 3.12
N TRP A 59 2.94 -5.20 2.86
CA TRP A 59 1.89 -6.05 3.42
C TRP A 59 2.44 -6.74 4.66
N ILE A 60 1.72 -6.61 5.76
CA ILE A 60 2.03 -7.31 7.00
C ILE A 60 0.98 -8.40 7.17
N ALA A 61 1.42 -9.65 7.29
CA ALA A 61 0.52 -10.77 7.49
C ALA A 61 -0.29 -10.61 8.78
N LEU A 62 -1.57 -11.03 8.79
CA LEU A 62 -2.41 -10.95 9.99
C LEU A 62 -1.82 -11.70 11.18
N SER A 63 -1.03 -12.75 10.93
CA SER A 63 -0.33 -13.51 11.97
C SER A 63 0.74 -12.71 12.72
N ALA A 64 1.13 -11.54 12.23
CA ALA A 64 2.07 -10.64 12.90
C ALA A 64 1.37 -9.64 13.84
N TYR A 65 0.03 -9.62 13.86
CA TYR A 65 -0.75 -8.75 14.73
C TYR A 65 -1.33 -9.53 15.92
N LEU A 66 -1.27 -8.92 17.10
CA LEU A 66 -2.03 -9.35 18.26
C LEU A 66 -3.12 -8.32 18.53
N PHE A 67 -4.37 -8.78 18.58
CA PHE A 67 -5.52 -7.89 18.74
C PHE A 67 -6.13 -8.05 20.13
N HIS A 68 -6.44 -6.91 20.76
CA HIS A 68 -7.38 -6.92 21.87
C HIS A 68 -8.78 -7.25 21.33
N ARG A 69 -9.53 -8.11 22.03
CA ARG A 69 -10.86 -8.57 21.57
C ARG A 69 -11.80 -7.40 21.26
N SER A 70 -11.76 -6.34 22.07
CA SER A 70 -12.61 -5.16 21.84
C SER A 70 -12.34 -4.47 20.50
N VAL A 71 -11.09 -4.48 20.02
CA VAL A 71 -10.73 -3.88 18.73
C VAL A 71 -11.36 -4.67 17.58
N VAL A 72 -11.32 -6.00 17.67
CA VAL A 72 -11.95 -6.89 16.68
C VAL A 72 -13.47 -6.68 16.68
N THR A 73 -14.10 -6.66 17.85
CA THR A 73 -15.55 -6.47 17.99
C THR A 73 -16.03 -5.09 17.53
N ASN A 74 -15.22 -4.05 17.71
CA ASN A 74 -15.56 -2.69 17.29
C ASN A 74 -15.27 -2.43 15.81
N SER A 75 -14.48 -3.30 15.16
CA SER A 75 -14.25 -3.22 13.72
C SER A 75 -15.53 -3.56 12.94
N HIS A 76 -15.56 -3.22 11.66
CA HIS A 76 -16.63 -3.64 10.75
C HIS A 76 -16.52 -5.11 10.30
N GLY A 77 -15.62 -5.89 10.91
CA GLY A 77 -15.34 -7.27 10.53
C GLY A 77 -14.70 -7.40 9.15
N TRP A 78 -14.77 -8.61 8.60
CA TRP A 78 -14.30 -8.92 7.25
C TRP A 78 -15.44 -8.77 6.24
N ASP A 79 -15.13 -8.16 5.10
CA ASP A 79 -16.06 -8.09 3.97
C ASP A 79 -15.94 -9.32 3.08
N GLU A 80 -16.88 -10.26 3.23
CA GLU A 80 -16.92 -11.51 2.46
C GLU A 80 -17.14 -11.31 0.95
N ARG A 81 -17.53 -10.10 0.52
CA ARG A 81 -17.67 -9.78 -0.90
C ARG A 81 -16.32 -9.59 -1.59
N LEU A 82 -15.25 -9.37 -0.81
CA LEU A 82 -13.90 -9.19 -1.35
C LEU A 82 -13.28 -10.54 -1.70
N CYS A 83 -13.02 -10.75 -3.00
CA CYS A 83 -12.31 -11.93 -3.49
C CYS A 83 -10.82 -11.97 -3.09
N ALA A 84 -10.25 -10.83 -2.69
CA ALA A 84 -8.88 -10.68 -2.25
C ALA A 84 -8.71 -9.41 -1.42
N GLY A 85 -7.65 -9.35 -0.60
CA GLY A 85 -7.32 -8.16 0.21
C GLY A 85 -8.12 -8.05 1.51
N GLN A 86 -8.78 -9.13 1.93
CA GLN A 86 -9.56 -9.22 3.17
C GLN A 86 -8.74 -8.83 4.41
N ASP A 87 -7.47 -9.24 4.47
CA ASP A 87 -6.55 -8.87 5.56
C ASP A 87 -6.38 -7.36 5.66
N ARG A 88 -6.18 -6.70 4.52
CA ARG A 88 -6.03 -5.24 4.45
C ARG A 88 -7.34 -4.54 4.78
N ASP A 89 -8.48 -5.08 4.35
CA ASP A 89 -9.82 -4.56 4.68
C ASP A 89 -10.04 -4.53 6.19
N PHE A 90 -9.73 -5.66 6.84
CA PHE A 90 -9.85 -5.78 8.28
C PHE A 90 -8.93 -4.80 9.02
N LEU A 91 -7.65 -4.71 8.62
CA LEU A 91 -6.69 -3.79 9.25
C LEU A 91 -7.08 -2.31 9.06
N LEU A 92 -7.56 -1.93 7.87
CA LEU A 92 -8.09 -0.59 7.61
C LEU A 92 -9.34 -0.31 8.45
N SER A 93 -10.24 -1.29 8.56
CA SER A 93 -11.43 -1.22 9.39
C SER A 93 -11.08 -0.98 10.86
N VAL A 94 -10.10 -1.71 11.40
CA VAL A 94 -9.55 -1.50 12.74
C VAL A 94 -8.93 -0.10 12.89
N ALA A 95 -8.13 0.34 11.93
CA ALA A 95 -7.51 1.67 11.99
C ALA A 95 -8.56 2.81 11.95
N LEU A 96 -9.64 2.64 11.19
CA LEU A 96 -10.73 3.61 11.08
C LEU A 96 -11.52 3.79 12.39
N THR A 97 -11.55 2.79 13.28
CA THR A 97 -12.18 2.94 14.61
C THR A 97 -11.35 3.82 15.55
N GLY A 98 -10.13 4.21 15.16
CA GLY A 98 -9.19 4.93 16.02
C GLY A 98 -8.46 4.03 17.00
N ALA A 99 -8.34 2.73 16.70
CA ALA A 99 -7.51 1.82 17.49
C ALA A 99 -6.05 2.30 17.51
N THR A 100 -5.40 2.16 18.65
CA THR A 100 -3.97 2.43 18.78
C THR A 100 -3.17 1.20 18.37
N PHE A 101 -2.02 1.43 17.73
CA PHE A 101 -1.12 0.39 17.30
C PHE A 101 0.24 0.59 17.98
N ALA A 102 0.79 -0.49 18.51
CA ALA A 102 2.13 -0.50 19.08
C ALA A 102 2.99 -1.50 18.30
N TYR A 103 4.20 -1.09 17.95
CA TYR A 103 5.17 -1.97 17.33
C TYR A 103 6.03 -2.64 18.40
N LEU A 104 6.14 -3.97 18.33
CA LEU A 104 7.05 -4.76 19.15
C LEU A 104 8.27 -5.17 18.31
N PRO A 105 9.48 -4.67 18.62
CA PRO A 105 10.69 -5.07 17.90
C PRO A 105 10.95 -6.59 17.98
N GLY A 106 11.20 -7.21 16.83
CA GLY A 106 11.58 -8.62 16.72
C GLY A 106 10.87 -9.33 15.57
N CYS A 107 11.11 -10.63 15.43
CA CYS A 107 10.47 -11.51 14.45
C CYS A 107 9.77 -12.65 15.19
N TYR A 108 8.47 -12.49 15.44
CA TYR A 108 7.67 -13.43 16.24
C TYR A 108 6.62 -14.18 15.41
N SER A 109 6.66 -14.05 14.09
CA SER A 109 5.69 -14.67 13.18
C SER A 109 6.40 -15.19 11.93
N PHE A 110 6.12 -16.44 11.57
CA PHE A 110 6.57 -17.05 10.34
C PHE A 110 5.37 -17.23 9.42
N TYR A 111 5.38 -16.55 8.27
CA TYR A 111 4.32 -16.68 7.28
C TYR A 111 4.64 -17.79 6.28
N ARG A 112 3.83 -18.85 6.27
CA ARG A 112 4.03 -19.97 5.34
C ARG A 112 3.47 -19.63 3.96
N ARG A 113 4.33 -19.66 2.94
CA ARG A 113 3.93 -19.54 1.53
C ARG A 113 3.89 -20.92 0.90
N HIS A 114 2.71 -21.40 0.56
CA HIS A 114 2.53 -22.69 -0.10
C HIS A 114 2.57 -22.54 -1.63
N GLY A 115 3.57 -23.14 -2.28
CA GLY A 115 3.62 -23.29 -3.74
C GLY A 115 3.64 -21.98 -4.55
N THR A 116 3.33 -22.10 -5.85
CA THR A 116 3.36 -20.98 -6.82
C THR A 116 2.02 -20.23 -6.94
N GLY A 117 0.93 -20.79 -6.40
CA GLY A 117 -0.41 -20.21 -6.44
C GLY A 117 -0.85 -19.65 -5.09
N THR A 118 -1.04 -18.34 -5.01
CA THR A 118 -1.71 -17.65 -3.90
C THR A 118 -3.05 -17.09 -4.39
N VAL A 119 -3.95 -16.70 -3.47
CA VAL A 119 -5.19 -15.99 -3.84
C VAL A 119 -4.89 -14.76 -4.73
N SER A 120 -3.78 -14.07 -4.46
CA SER A 120 -3.32 -12.93 -5.25
C SER A 120 -2.73 -13.27 -6.62
N THR A 121 -2.17 -14.47 -6.82
CA THR A 121 -1.64 -14.89 -8.13
C THR A 121 -2.63 -15.69 -8.96
N ALA A 122 -3.68 -16.26 -8.35
CA ALA A 122 -4.72 -17.01 -9.06
C ALA A 122 -5.53 -16.15 -10.05
N SER A 123 -5.79 -14.88 -9.70
CA SER A 123 -6.40 -13.91 -10.63
C SER A 123 -6.01 -12.48 -10.27
N GLN A 124 -5.05 -11.93 -11.01
CA GLN A 124 -4.58 -10.55 -10.80
C GLN A 124 -5.68 -9.51 -11.07
N ALA A 125 -6.60 -9.79 -12.00
CA ALA A 125 -7.76 -8.93 -12.26
C ALA A 125 -8.70 -8.88 -11.04
N LYS A 126 -9.07 -10.03 -10.46
CA LYS A 126 -9.91 -10.07 -9.24
C LYS A 126 -9.19 -9.47 -8.04
N TRP A 127 -7.89 -9.70 -7.92
CA TRP A 127 -7.08 -9.08 -6.88
C TRP A 127 -7.14 -7.56 -6.96
N LEU A 128 -6.97 -7.02 -8.17
CA LEU A 128 -6.97 -5.59 -8.42
C LEU A 128 -8.36 -4.97 -8.20
N GLU A 129 -9.42 -5.65 -8.64
CA GLU A 129 -10.81 -5.27 -8.38
C GLU A 129 -11.10 -5.19 -6.87
N GLY A 130 -10.70 -6.21 -6.09
CA GLY A 130 -10.85 -6.21 -4.64
C GLY A 130 -10.15 -5.02 -3.97
N HIS A 131 -8.95 -4.67 -4.44
CA HIS A 131 -8.24 -3.50 -3.93
C HIS A 131 -8.92 -2.17 -4.26
N PHE A 132 -9.50 -2.03 -5.46
CA PHE A 132 -10.27 -0.81 -5.80
C PHE A 132 -11.58 -0.71 -5.01
N MET A 133 -12.28 -1.83 -4.79
CA MET A 133 -13.46 -1.87 -3.94
C MET A 133 -13.12 -1.46 -2.50
N LEU A 134 -12.04 -2.02 -1.95
CA LEU A 134 -11.52 -1.69 -0.62
C LEU A 134 -11.18 -0.19 -0.49
N MET A 135 -10.38 0.36 -1.42
CA MET A 135 -9.99 1.76 -1.35
C MET A 135 -11.20 2.70 -1.43
N LYS A 136 -12.17 2.39 -2.31
CA LYS A 136 -13.42 3.15 -2.41
C LYS A 136 -14.23 3.09 -1.11
N LYS A 137 -14.37 1.90 -0.51
CA LYS A 137 -15.04 1.71 0.78
C LYS A 137 -14.41 2.57 1.89
N VAL A 138 -13.07 2.61 1.96
CA VAL A 138 -12.36 3.40 2.96
C VAL A 138 -12.47 4.90 2.70
N GLU A 139 -12.38 5.32 1.44
CA GLU A 139 -12.61 6.71 1.03
C GLU A 139 -14.00 7.20 1.46
N GLU A 140 -15.06 6.45 1.13
CA GLU A 140 -16.43 6.76 1.54
C GLU A 140 -16.57 6.87 3.06
N LYS A 141 -15.94 5.95 3.81
CA LYS A 141 -15.97 5.99 5.29
C LYS A 141 -15.25 7.21 5.85
N LEU A 142 -14.12 7.60 5.28
CA LEU A 142 -13.38 8.80 5.69
C LEU A 142 -14.19 10.07 5.45
N VAL A 143 -14.91 10.15 4.33
CA VAL A 143 -15.81 11.27 4.03
C VAL A 143 -16.97 11.31 5.02
N GLN A 144 -17.64 10.17 5.24
CA GLN A 144 -18.78 10.07 6.17
C GLN A 144 -18.42 10.40 7.62
N THR A 145 -17.18 10.16 8.02
CA THR A 145 -16.70 10.40 9.39
C THR A 145 -15.95 11.74 9.52
N GLU A 146 -15.97 12.58 8.49
CA GLU A 146 -15.27 13.87 8.44
C GLU A 146 -13.76 13.76 8.72
N LYS A 147 -13.18 12.58 8.47
CA LYS A 147 -11.75 12.29 8.65
C LYS A 147 -10.98 12.32 7.34
N PHE A 148 -11.60 12.76 6.24
CA PHE A 148 -10.98 12.81 4.91
C PHE A 148 -9.98 13.97 4.76
N THR A 149 -8.92 13.90 5.56
CA THR A 149 -7.83 14.87 5.62
C THR A 149 -6.90 14.75 4.40
N GLU A 150 -6.11 15.80 4.16
CA GLU A 150 -5.10 15.86 3.10
C GLU A 150 -4.18 14.62 3.09
N LYS A 151 -3.62 14.24 4.24
CA LYS A 151 -2.70 13.09 4.35
C LYS A 151 -3.33 11.77 3.85
N TYR A 152 -4.58 11.51 4.18
CA TYR A 152 -5.26 10.26 3.77
C TYR A 152 -5.67 10.31 2.32
N ARG A 153 -6.06 11.49 1.83
CA ARG A 153 -6.32 11.74 0.42
C ARG A 153 -5.08 11.48 -0.43
N GLN A 154 -3.91 11.99 -0.03
CA GLN A 154 -2.63 11.72 -0.69
C GLN A 154 -2.24 10.24 -0.63
N ALA A 155 -2.43 9.58 0.53
CA ALA A 155 -2.15 8.16 0.68
C ALA A 155 -3.03 7.29 -0.25
N LEU A 156 -4.32 7.60 -0.34
CA LEU A 156 -5.25 6.94 -1.26
C LEU A 156 -4.88 7.22 -2.72
N ALA A 157 -4.58 8.48 -3.07
CA ALA A 157 -4.15 8.85 -4.42
C ALA A 157 -2.93 8.02 -4.85
N ALA A 158 -1.91 7.95 -3.99
CA ALA A 158 -0.71 7.17 -4.24
C ALA A 158 -1.02 5.68 -4.44
N SER A 159 -1.90 5.09 -3.63
CA SER A 159 -2.28 3.68 -3.76
C SER A 159 -3.10 3.39 -5.02
N TYR A 160 -4.07 4.26 -5.38
CA TYR A 160 -4.79 4.16 -6.66
C TYR A 160 -3.83 4.25 -7.85
N PHE A 161 -2.93 5.25 -7.82
CA PHE A 161 -1.98 5.51 -8.89
C PHE A 161 -1.00 4.35 -9.07
N ASP A 162 -0.37 3.88 -7.99
CA ASP A 162 0.58 2.77 -8.03
C ASP A 162 -0.07 1.50 -8.57
N LYS A 163 -1.27 1.15 -8.10
CA LYS A 163 -1.98 -0.04 -8.58
C LYS A 163 -2.36 0.07 -10.05
N ALA A 164 -2.94 1.19 -10.46
CA ALA A 164 -3.34 1.40 -11.85
C ALA A 164 -2.15 1.36 -12.80
N THR A 165 -1.00 1.92 -12.41
CA THR A 165 0.19 1.92 -13.25
C THR A 165 0.92 0.58 -13.23
N SER A 166 1.14 -0.03 -12.07
CA SER A 166 1.86 -1.30 -11.92
C SER A 166 1.11 -2.47 -12.56
N TRP A 167 -0.22 -2.47 -12.48
CA TRP A 167 -1.08 -3.57 -12.94
C TRP A 167 -1.98 -3.20 -14.13
N CYS A 168 -1.58 -2.18 -14.91
CA CYS A 168 -2.39 -1.64 -16.00
C CYS A 168 -2.83 -2.68 -17.03
N LEU A 169 -2.08 -3.77 -17.22
CA LEU A 169 -2.39 -4.83 -18.20
C LEU A 169 -3.66 -5.62 -17.85
N PHE A 170 -4.11 -5.56 -16.60
CA PHE A 170 -5.33 -6.21 -16.13
C PHE A 170 -6.53 -5.26 -16.10
N LEU A 171 -6.36 -4.05 -16.63
CA LEU A 171 -7.39 -3.03 -16.74
C LEU A 171 -7.72 -2.80 -18.20
N THR A 172 -9.00 -2.52 -18.47
CA THR A 172 -9.38 -1.89 -19.73
C THR A 172 -8.84 -0.45 -19.79
N SER A 173 -8.64 0.09 -20.99
CA SER A 173 -8.21 1.49 -21.17
C SER A 173 -9.11 2.46 -20.42
N ASN A 174 -10.43 2.22 -20.41
CA ASN A 174 -11.39 3.07 -19.71
C ASN A 174 -11.26 2.97 -18.18
N GLN A 175 -11.08 1.77 -17.64
CA GLN A 175 -10.84 1.59 -16.20
C GLN A 175 -9.53 2.29 -15.79
N TYR A 176 -8.45 2.04 -16.52
CA TYR A 176 -7.15 2.66 -16.27
C TYR A 176 -7.24 4.19 -16.22
N LEU A 177 -7.82 4.82 -17.24
CA LEU A 177 -7.96 6.28 -17.29
C LEU A 177 -8.86 6.82 -16.17
N ARG A 178 -9.97 6.14 -15.86
CA ARG A 178 -10.87 6.54 -14.77
C ARG A 178 -10.16 6.50 -13.42
N ILE A 179 -9.42 5.43 -13.14
CA ILE A 179 -8.72 5.26 -11.86
C ILE A 179 -7.61 6.29 -11.72
N LEU A 180 -6.82 6.53 -12.77
CA LEU A 180 -5.77 7.55 -12.70
C LEU A 180 -6.36 8.96 -12.55
N LYS A 181 -7.45 9.27 -13.27
CA LYS A 181 -8.14 10.56 -13.10
C LYS A 181 -8.65 10.73 -11.68
N HIS A 182 -9.17 9.67 -11.07
CA HIS A 182 -9.59 9.68 -9.66
C HIS A 182 -8.39 9.94 -8.73
N ALA A 183 -7.27 9.24 -8.92
CA ALA A 183 -6.06 9.49 -8.15
C ALA A 183 -5.59 10.95 -8.24
N TYR A 184 -5.59 11.55 -9.44
CA TYR A 184 -5.25 12.96 -9.65
C TYR A 184 -6.24 13.95 -9.03
N HIS A 185 -7.52 13.59 -9.01
CA HIS A 185 -8.53 14.40 -8.33
C HIS A 185 -8.31 14.41 -6.81
N LEU A 186 -7.88 13.27 -6.25
CA LEU A 186 -7.50 13.16 -4.86
C LEU A 186 -6.25 13.99 -4.57
N ASP A 187 -5.18 13.80 -5.33
CA ASP A 187 -3.95 14.58 -5.17
C ASP A 187 -3.37 14.93 -6.54
N PRO A 188 -3.42 16.20 -6.98
CA PRO A 188 -2.84 16.63 -8.24
C PRO A 188 -1.32 16.43 -8.33
N ASN A 189 -0.64 16.28 -7.19
CA ASN A 189 0.79 16.00 -7.13
C ASN A 189 1.09 14.50 -7.07
N VAL A 190 0.07 13.63 -7.13
CA VAL A 190 0.30 12.20 -7.25
C VAL A 190 0.98 11.94 -8.56
N THR A 191 2.18 11.40 -8.49
CA THR A 191 2.98 11.16 -9.68
C THR A 191 3.46 9.73 -9.70
N ALA A 192 3.66 9.20 -10.91
CA ALA A 192 4.50 8.04 -11.06
C ALA A 192 5.88 8.40 -10.48
N ASN A 193 6.56 7.44 -9.88
CA ASN A 193 8.01 7.50 -9.63
C ASN A 193 8.83 7.57 -10.95
N SER A 194 8.23 8.03 -12.05
CA SER A 194 8.80 8.19 -13.38
C SER A 194 8.83 9.68 -13.71
N SER A 195 10.01 10.28 -13.62
CA SER A 195 10.28 11.65 -14.06
C SER A 195 9.84 11.91 -15.51
N VAL A 196 9.82 10.87 -16.34
CA VAL A 196 9.33 10.91 -17.72
C VAL A 196 7.83 11.19 -17.78
N PHE A 197 7.03 10.62 -16.87
CA PHE A 197 5.58 10.85 -16.87
C PHE A 197 5.26 12.30 -16.55
N GLN A 198 5.90 12.86 -15.52
CA GLN A 198 5.73 14.26 -15.10
C GLN A 198 6.15 15.24 -16.21
N ALA A 199 7.30 14.99 -16.86
CA ALA A 199 7.81 15.84 -17.93
C ALA A 199 6.90 15.84 -19.17
N LEU A 200 6.29 14.70 -19.50
CA LEU A 200 5.36 14.62 -20.62
C LEU A 200 4.01 15.25 -20.28
N GLU A 201 3.57 15.12 -19.03
CA GLU A 201 2.27 15.65 -18.58
C GLU A 201 2.20 17.17 -18.74
N SER A 202 3.27 17.89 -18.36
CA SER A 202 3.32 19.35 -18.47
C SER A 202 3.23 19.87 -19.92
N VAL A 203 3.58 19.03 -20.90
CA VAL A 203 3.60 19.40 -22.32
C VAL A 203 2.33 18.95 -23.06
N PHE A 204 1.87 17.72 -22.82
CA PHE A 204 0.81 17.08 -23.61
C PHE A 204 -0.53 16.93 -22.88
N GLY A 205 -0.56 17.24 -21.59
CA GLY A 205 -1.69 17.04 -20.71
C GLY A 205 -1.88 15.58 -20.26
N PHE A 206 -2.49 15.43 -19.09
CA PHE A 206 -2.65 14.15 -18.39
C PHE A 206 -3.24 13.01 -19.25
N SER A 207 -4.37 13.24 -19.93
CA SER A 207 -5.08 12.19 -20.67
C SER A 207 -4.25 11.57 -21.80
N SER A 208 -3.52 12.41 -22.53
CA SER A 208 -2.66 12.01 -23.65
C SER A 208 -1.50 11.14 -23.14
N VAL A 209 -0.86 11.59 -22.07
CA VAL A 209 0.29 10.89 -21.47
C VAL A 209 -0.13 9.57 -20.82
N ALA A 210 -1.23 9.55 -20.08
CA ALA A 210 -1.76 8.33 -19.48
C ALA A 210 -2.05 7.28 -20.56
N THR A 211 -2.71 7.68 -21.66
CA THR A 211 -3.02 6.78 -22.80
C THR A 211 -1.74 6.26 -23.46
N LEU A 212 -0.77 7.14 -23.72
CA LEU A 212 0.52 6.74 -24.29
C LEU A 212 1.23 5.73 -23.39
N PHE A 213 1.28 6.00 -22.09
CA PHE A 213 1.95 5.12 -21.12
C PHE A 213 1.31 3.72 -21.07
N TYR A 214 -0.02 3.66 -21.09
CA TYR A 214 -0.77 2.42 -21.19
C TYR A 214 -0.42 1.64 -22.47
N ARG A 215 -0.42 2.31 -23.63
CA ARG A 215 -0.06 1.69 -24.93
C ARG A 215 1.38 1.18 -24.94
N LEU A 216 2.33 1.96 -24.45
CA LEU A 216 3.73 1.56 -24.36
C LEU A 216 3.92 0.31 -23.50
N LYS A 217 3.22 0.22 -22.36
CA LYS A 217 3.23 -0.99 -21.52
C LYS A 217 2.64 -2.20 -22.23
N GLN A 218 1.52 -2.04 -22.94
CA GLN A 218 0.95 -3.12 -23.76
C GLN A 218 1.94 -3.62 -24.82
N ILE A 219 2.53 -2.71 -25.60
CA ILE A 219 3.50 -3.05 -26.66
C ILE A 219 4.70 -3.79 -26.06
N ARG A 220 5.28 -3.28 -24.97
CA ARG A 220 6.41 -3.92 -24.27
C ARG A 220 6.05 -5.32 -23.77
N TYR A 221 4.83 -5.50 -23.24
CA TYR A 221 4.36 -6.81 -22.78
C TYR A 221 4.22 -7.80 -23.93
N PHE A 222 3.49 -7.45 -25.00
CA PHE A 222 3.33 -8.32 -26.17
C PHE A 222 4.64 -8.60 -26.90
N GLY A 223 5.57 -7.63 -26.94
CA GLY A 223 6.91 -7.82 -27.48
C GLY A 223 7.75 -8.81 -26.67
N LYS A 224 7.61 -8.83 -25.34
CA LYS A 224 8.27 -9.83 -24.46
C LYS A 224 7.60 -11.21 -24.55
N ALA A 225 6.27 -11.26 -24.59
CA ALA A 225 5.52 -12.51 -24.72
C ALA A 225 5.87 -13.24 -26.03
N LYS A 226 6.07 -12.50 -27.14
CA LYS A 226 6.55 -13.09 -28.41
C LYS A 226 7.97 -13.68 -28.33
N LYS A 227 8.84 -13.16 -27.44
CA LYS A 227 10.20 -13.70 -27.24
C LYS A 227 10.23 -14.94 -26.36
N TYR A 228 9.20 -15.16 -25.55
CA TYR A 228 8.99 -16.38 -24.77
C TYR A 228 7.89 -17.20 -25.45
N ASN A 229 8.19 -17.78 -26.60
CA ASN A 229 7.37 -18.85 -27.17
C ASN A 229 8.03 -20.20 -26.81
N PRO A 230 7.53 -20.93 -25.79
CA PRO A 230 8.11 -22.22 -25.39
C PRO A 230 7.94 -23.33 -26.44
N PHE A 231 7.38 -23.02 -27.61
CA PHE A 231 7.16 -23.93 -28.73
C PHE A 231 8.11 -23.69 -29.93
N GLN A 232 9.25 -23.01 -29.73
CA GLN A 232 10.28 -22.83 -30.77
C GLN A 232 11.61 -23.56 -30.49
N THR A 233 11.56 -24.65 -29.71
CA THR A 233 12.62 -25.67 -29.69
C THR A 233 12.05 -26.99 -30.18
N SER A 234 12.13 -27.19 -31.49
CA SER A 234 12.02 -28.48 -32.17
C SER A 234 12.94 -28.48 -33.36
#